data_AF-A0A1V5ZAR7-F1
#
_entry.id   AF-A0A1V5ZAR7-F1
#
_cell.length_a   1.000
_cell.length_b   1.000
_cell.length_c   1.000
_cell.angle_alpha   90.00
_cell.angle_beta   90.00
_cell.angle_gamma   90.00
#
_symmetry.space_group_name_H-M   'P 1'
#
loop_
_entity.id
_entity.type
_entity.pdbx_description
1 polymer ?
#
loop_
_entity_poly.entity_id
_entity_poly.type
_entity_poly.pdbx_seq_one_letter_code
_entity_poly.pdbx_strand_id
1 'polypeptide(L)'
;MRRALGTTFCTQCYECLPCPESIHIPETLRLRNLARAYDMKEFGKYRYNLFSRGGHWFPGEQATACTKCGECLPRCPEKLDIPALLMDTHELLLGDPQRHLYARNE
;
A
#
# COMPACT_ATOMS: atom_id res chain seq x y z
N MET A 1 -5.98 -16.09 -0.69
CA MET A 1 -5.18 -14.98 -0.12
C MET A 1 -4.15 -15.45 0.92
N ARG A 2 -4.54 -15.88 2.14
CA ARG A 2 -3.56 -16.35 3.17
C ARG A 2 -2.65 -17.48 2.68
N ARG A 3 -3.18 -18.46 1.94
CA ARG A 3 -2.38 -19.54 1.31
C ARG A 3 -1.31 -19.03 0.33
N ALA A 4 -1.60 -17.96 -0.42
CA ALA A 4 -0.68 -17.42 -1.42
C ALA A 4 0.41 -16.54 -0.82
N LEU A 5 0.11 -15.85 0.29
CA LEU A 5 0.97 -14.82 0.89
C LEU A 5 1.72 -15.30 2.13
N GLY A 6 1.28 -16.41 2.72
CA GLY A 6 1.91 -17.04 3.88
C GLY A 6 2.09 -16.05 5.04
N THR A 7 3.33 -15.95 5.52
CA THR A 7 3.75 -15.08 6.63
C THR A 7 3.77 -13.59 6.29
N THR A 8 3.51 -13.20 5.04
CA THR A 8 3.45 -11.79 4.60
C THR A 8 2.03 -11.28 4.42
N PHE A 9 1.03 -12.06 4.84
CA PHE A 9 -0.38 -11.73 4.67
C PHE A 9 -0.84 -10.67 5.68
N CYS A 10 -1.13 -9.45 5.20
CA CYS A 10 -1.83 -8.44 6.00
C CYS A 10 -3.34 -8.71 6.05
N THR A 11 -3.90 -8.78 7.26
CA THR A 11 -5.33 -8.98 7.50
C THR A 11 -6.18 -7.71 7.44
N GLN A 12 -5.56 -6.53 7.24
CA GLN A 12 -6.23 -5.23 7.28
C GLN A 12 -7.01 -5.00 8.59
N CYS A 13 -6.41 -5.35 9.73
CA CYS A 13 -7.01 -5.10 11.05
C CYS A 13 -6.90 -3.65 11.53
N TYR A 14 -6.14 -2.79 10.84
CA TYR A 14 -5.89 -1.38 11.18
C TYR A 14 -5.09 -1.09 12.46
N GLU A 15 -4.71 -2.11 13.23
CA GLU A 15 -3.92 -1.96 14.47
C GLU A 15 -2.56 -1.26 14.27
N CYS A 16 -1.97 -1.34 13.07
CA CYS A 16 -0.69 -0.68 12.77
C CYS A 16 -0.74 0.85 12.72
N LEU A 17 -1.92 1.47 12.88
CA LEU A 17 -2.12 2.91 12.88
C LEU A 17 -2.10 3.49 14.32
N PRO A 18 -1.80 4.79 14.48
CA PRO A 18 -1.41 5.76 13.44
C PRO A 18 0.05 5.58 12.98
N CYS A 19 0.32 5.91 11.72
CA CYS A 19 1.68 6.04 11.19
C CYS A 19 2.11 7.52 11.27
N PRO A 20 3.28 7.86 11.86
CA PRO A 20 3.73 9.25 11.95
C PRO A 20 3.96 9.90 10.58
N GLU A 21 4.29 9.09 9.56
CA GLU A 21 4.49 9.56 8.18
C GLU A 21 3.20 9.62 7.37
N SER A 22 2.04 9.50 8.02
CA SER A 22 0.71 9.52 7.39
C SER A 22 0.51 8.47 6.29
N ILE A 23 1.25 7.36 6.31
CA ILE A 23 1.06 6.26 5.36
C ILE A 23 -0.19 5.47 5.74
N HIS A 24 -1.07 5.23 4.77
CA HIS A 24 -2.22 4.36 4.96
C HIS A 24 -1.82 2.88 4.82
N ILE A 25 -1.08 2.37 5.83
CA ILE A 25 -0.48 1.03 5.85
C ILE A 25 -1.48 -0.09 5.49
N PRO A 26 -2.71 -0.15 6.07
CA PRO A 26 -3.64 -1.24 5.77
C PRO A 26 -4.06 -1.29 4.31
N GLU A 27 -4.33 -0.13 3.70
CA GLU A 27 -4.71 -0.04 2.28
C GLU A 27 -3.53 -0.37 1.36
N THR A 28 -2.34 0.14 1.69
CA THR A 28 -1.12 -0.18 0.93
C THR A 28 -0.90 -1.69 0.87
N LEU A 29 -0.95 -2.37 2.02
CA LEU A 29 -0.79 -3.82 2.09
C LEU A 29 -2.00 -4.59 1.54
N ARG A 30 -3.20 -4.01 1.52
CA ARG A 30 -4.35 -4.56 0.78
C ARG A 30 -4.08 -4.63 -0.71
N LEU A 31 -3.59 -3.53 -1.30
CA LEU A 31 -3.25 -3.48 -2.72
C LEU A 31 -2.14 -4.50 -3.06
N ARG A 32 -1.12 -4.63 -2.21
CA ARG A 32 -0.10 -5.69 -2.31
C ARG A 32 -0.73 -7.08 -2.33
N ASN A 33 -1.61 -7.38 -1.38
CA ASN A 33 -2.21 -8.69 -1.30
C ASN A 33 -3.05 -9.01 -2.54
N LEU A 34 -3.80 -8.04 -3.08
CA LEU A 34 -4.56 -8.20 -4.32
C LEU A 34 -3.63 -8.49 -5.51
N ALA A 35 -2.57 -7.69 -5.66
CA ALA A 35 -1.61 -7.86 -6.74
C ALA A 35 -0.92 -9.22 -6.70
N ARG A 36 -0.51 -9.68 -5.51
CA ARG A 36 0.24 -10.94 -5.34
C ARG A 36 -0.65 -12.19 -5.32
N ALA A 37 -1.86 -12.11 -4.77
CA ALA A 37 -2.73 -13.30 -4.61
C ALA A 37 -3.77 -13.50 -5.71
N TYR A 38 -4.09 -12.46 -6.48
CA TYR A 38 -5.16 -12.48 -7.49
C TYR A 38 -4.71 -11.90 -8.84
N ASP A 39 -3.40 -11.69 -9.05
CA ASP A 39 -2.85 -11.09 -10.26
C ASP A 39 -3.43 -9.69 -10.61
N MET A 40 -3.93 -8.98 -9.60
CA MET A 40 -4.56 -7.66 -9.77
C MET A 40 -3.53 -6.51 -9.78
N LYS A 41 -2.39 -6.71 -10.45
CA LYS A 41 -1.27 -5.74 -10.41
C LYS A 41 -1.62 -4.39 -11.02
N GLU A 42 -2.32 -4.37 -12.15
CA GLU A 42 -2.69 -3.11 -12.83
C GLU A 42 -3.71 -2.30 -12.02
N PHE A 43 -4.67 -2.97 -11.38
CA PHE A 43 -5.58 -2.33 -10.43
C PHE A 43 -4.83 -1.76 -9.22
N GLY A 44 -3.90 -2.54 -8.67
CA GLY A 44 -3.04 -2.11 -7.57
C GLY A 44 -2.23 -0.87 -7.92
N LYS A 45 -1.61 -0.84 -9.12
CA LYS A 45 -0.88 0.34 -9.61
C LYS A 45 -1.80 1.55 -9.70
N TYR A 46 -2.93 1.44 -10.40
CA TYR A 46 -3.87 2.55 -10.55
C TYR A 46 -4.25 3.17 -9.20
N ARG A 47 -4.61 2.34 -8.21
CA ARG A 47 -5.01 2.81 -6.88
C ARG A 47 -3.85 3.38 -6.07
N TYR A 48 -2.69 2.74 -6.10
CA TYR A 48 -1.51 3.17 -5.35
C TYR A 48 -1.00 4.55 -5.79
N ASN A 49 -1.02 4.82 -7.11
CA ASN A 49 -0.56 6.10 -7.66
C ASN A 49 -1.50 7.29 -7.36
N LEU A 50 -2.67 7.03 -6.77
CA LEU A 50 -3.58 8.08 -6.29
C LEU A 50 -3.26 8.53 -4.85
N PHE A 51 -2.45 7.79 -4.09
CA PHE A 51 -1.93 8.30 -2.82
C PHE A 51 -1.13 9.57 -3.01
N SER A 52 -1.22 10.49 -2.04
CA SER A 52 -0.69 11.86 -2.07
C SER A 52 -1.26 12.77 -3.19
N ARG A 53 -2.03 12.26 -4.16
CA ARG A 53 -2.53 13.00 -5.34
C ARG A 53 -4.05 13.10 -5.43
N GLY A 54 -4.77 12.11 -4.93
CA GLY A 54 -6.23 11.98 -5.04
C GLY A 54 -7.03 12.75 -3.98
N GLY A 55 -6.36 13.60 -3.20
CA GLY A 55 -6.98 14.38 -2.13
C GLY A 55 -7.66 13.51 -1.08
N HIS A 56 -8.76 13.99 -0.51
CA HIS A 56 -9.50 13.31 0.56
C HIS A 56 -10.09 11.95 0.16
N TRP A 57 -10.24 11.66 -1.13
CA TRP A 57 -10.72 10.36 -1.63
C TRP A 57 -9.66 9.25 -1.59
N PHE A 58 -8.38 9.62 -1.49
CA PHE A 58 -7.24 8.70 -1.44
C PHE A 58 -6.24 9.19 -0.39
N PRO A 59 -6.60 9.11 0.91
CA PRO A 59 -5.79 9.66 1.97
C PRO A 59 -4.51 8.86 2.17
N GLY A 60 -3.49 9.57 2.65
CA GLY A 60 -2.22 9.03 3.08
C GLY A 60 -1.11 9.12 2.05
N GLU A 61 0.10 9.02 2.57
CA GLU A 61 1.32 9.09 1.78
C GLU A 61 1.66 7.77 1.11
N GLN A 62 2.38 7.85 0.00
CA GLN A 62 3.00 6.69 -0.62
C GLN A 62 4.01 6.04 0.32
N ALA A 63 4.22 4.74 0.14
CA ALA A 63 5.10 3.94 0.99
C ALA A 63 6.56 4.43 1.05
N THR A 64 7.03 5.20 0.07
CA THR A 64 8.35 5.86 0.09
C THR A 64 8.52 6.87 1.20
N ALA A 65 7.43 7.38 1.79
CA ALA A 65 7.50 8.25 2.97
C ALA A 65 7.96 7.48 4.23
N CYS A 66 8.04 6.14 4.20
CA CYS A 66 8.37 5.36 5.39
C CYS A 66 9.80 5.64 5.86
N THR A 67 9.92 6.24 7.03
CA THR A 67 11.21 6.52 7.71
C THR A 67 11.78 5.31 8.45
N LYS A 68 11.12 4.14 8.38
CA LYS A 68 11.45 2.94 9.16
C LYS A 68 11.45 3.17 10.68
N CYS A 69 10.61 4.08 11.18
CA CYS A 69 10.50 4.41 12.60
C CYS A 69 10.13 3.21 13.50
N GLY A 70 9.46 2.19 12.95
CA GLY A 70 9.12 0.95 13.67
C GLY A 70 7.83 1.00 14.50
N GLU A 71 7.15 2.15 14.62
CA GLU A 71 5.93 2.33 15.44
C GLU A 71 4.77 1.37 15.12
N CYS A 72 4.72 0.88 13.88
CA CYS A 72 3.71 -0.08 13.42
C CYS A 72 3.99 -1.52 13.85
N LEU A 73 5.26 -1.88 14.10
CA LEU A 73 5.71 -3.25 14.38
C LEU A 73 5.10 -3.82 15.67
N PRO A 74 5.17 -3.15 16.84
CA PRO A 74 4.60 -3.71 18.07
C PRO A 74 3.07 -3.83 18.04
N ARG A 75 2.41 -3.10 17.13
CA ARG A 75 0.95 -3.11 17.02
C ARG A 75 0.42 -4.18 16.07
N CYS A 76 1.26 -4.74 15.19
CA CYS A 76 0.81 -5.68 14.18
C CYS A 76 0.56 -7.08 14.78
N PRO A 77 -0.70 -7.57 14.83
CA PRO A 77 -0.99 -8.89 15.41
C PRO A 77 -0.41 -10.04 14.57
N GLU A 78 -0.23 -9.83 13.26
CA GLU A 78 0.37 -10.81 12.35
C GLU A 78 1.92 -10.75 12.38
N LYS A 79 2.52 -9.85 13.18
CA LYS A 79 3.98 -9.68 13.32
C LYS A 79 4.70 -9.47 11.99
N LEU A 80 4.09 -8.71 11.10
CA LEU A 80 4.66 -8.42 9.78
C LEU A 80 5.85 -7.46 9.89
N ASP A 81 6.85 -7.67 9.04
CA ASP A 81 7.86 -6.64 8.74
C ASP A 81 7.24 -5.57 7.83
N ILE A 82 6.42 -4.71 8.44
CA ILE A 82 5.65 -3.68 7.72
C ILE A 82 6.56 -2.76 6.90
N PRO A 83 7.68 -2.21 7.41
CA PRO A 83 8.56 -1.35 6.61
C PRO A 83 9.10 -2.05 5.35
N ALA A 84 9.52 -3.31 5.45
CA ALA A 84 9.96 -4.07 4.27
C ALA A 84 8.81 -4.29 3.28
N LEU A 85 7.62 -4.66 3.76
CA LEU A 85 6.45 -4.86 2.91
C LEU A 85 5.96 -3.58 2.24
N LEU A 86 6.08 -2.42 2.90
CA LEU A 86 5.77 -1.12 2.33
C LEU A 86 6.68 -0.82 1.12
N MET A 87 7.99 -1.05 1.26
CA MET A 87 8.94 -0.85 0.16
C MET A 87 8.73 -1.84 -0.99
N ASP A 88 8.55 -3.14 -0.71
CA ASP A 88 8.17 -4.15 -1.73
C ASP A 88 6.87 -3.75 -2.46
N THR A 89 5.91 -3.18 -1.73
CA THR A 89 4.66 -2.70 -2.33
C THR A 89 4.89 -1.51 -3.25
N HIS A 90 5.74 -0.56 -2.86
CA HIS A 90 6.10 0.58 -3.71
C HIS A 90 6.72 0.10 -5.02
N GLU A 91 7.73 -0.77 -4.95
CA GLU A 91 8.39 -1.32 -6.15
C GLU A 91 7.42 -2.12 -7.03
N LEU A 92 6.46 -2.84 -6.42
CA LEU A 92 5.47 -3.62 -7.15
C LEU A 92 4.42 -2.74 -7.86
N LEU A 93 4.00 -1.64 -7.24
CA LEU A 93 2.81 -0.88 -7.62
C LEU A 93 3.07 0.55 -8.09
N LEU A 94 4.29 1.07 -7.99
CA LEU A 94 4.63 2.32 -8.66
C LEU A 94 4.40 2.13 -10.17
N GLY A 95 3.56 2.99 -10.74
CA GLY A 95 3.18 2.93 -12.15
C GLY A 95 4.00 3.91 -12.97
N ASP A 96 3.98 3.72 -14.28
CA ASP A 96 4.40 4.77 -15.21
C ASP A 96 3.31 5.89 -15.16
N PRO A 97 3.66 7.15 -14.87
CA PRO A 97 2.72 8.25 -14.72
C PRO A 97 1.82 8.52 -15.95
N GLN A 98 2.05 7.87 -17.10
CA GLN A 98 1.43 8.24 -18.38
C GLN A 98 0.04 7.67 -18.69
N ARG A 99 -0.57 6.79 -17.89
CA ARG A 99 -1.95 6.32 -18.16
C ARG A 99 -3.01 7.12 -17.42
N HIS A 100 -3.16 8.39 -17.81
CA HIS A 100 -4.39 9.14 -17.56
C HIS A 100 -5.54 8.49 -18.35
N LEU A 101 -6.42 7.75 -17.68
CA LEU A 101 -7.66 7.22 -18.29
C LEU A 101 -8.63 8.32 -18.72
N TYR A 102 -8.35 9.57 -18.33
CA TYR A 102 -9.07 10.77 -18.75
C TYR A 102 -8.01 11.78 -19.17
N ALA A 103 -7.54 11.67 -20.41
CA ALA A 103 -7.01 12.84 -21.10
C ALA A 103 -8.11 13.92 -21.00
N ARG A 104 -7.76 15.08 -20.46
CA ARG A 104 -8.62 16.27 -20.49
C ARG A 104 -9.03 16.49 -21.94
N ASN A 105 -10.31 16.29 -22.24
CA ASN A 105 -10.90 16.93 -23.41
C ASN A 105 -11.07 18.40 -23.02
N GLU A 106 -10.26 19.23 -23.66
CA GLU A 106 -10.41 20.69 -23.86
C GLU A 106 -10.75 21.55 -22.63
#